data_AF-I0L7B7-F1
#
_entry.id   AF-I0L7B7-F1
#
_cell.length_a   1.000
_cell.length_b   1.000
_cell.length_c   1.000
_cell.angle_alpha   90.00
_cell.angle_beta   90.00
_cell.angle_gamma   90.00
#
_symmetry.space_group_name_H-M   'P 1'
#
loop_
_entity.id
_entity.type
_entity.pdbx_description
1 polymer ?
#
loop_
_entity_poly.entity_id
_entity_poly.type
_entity_poly.pdbx_seq_one_letter_code
_entity_poly.pdbx_strand_id
1 'polypeptide(L)'
;MRFRLFLLSAAASCAAFHVAGVLTARPIWRYAEVLSIGLLLACALVSRSPSSRWALGTALAVVLVDAVRTTPVPPDRSDYGWMAFGPGPQPEAPSALEFALSLCWPSLTAVLVLLVAWRRGGWQRRTVAPGVVGAALIIGYATVRIVSIRHAVVAEPPRGAGTDVAELTTAVSMAVLPPLALGIAALALASALAGHGRWLASSGATLLALLALPLMDTCIGMVPMPLSAGSDTAVFAWYAITPTLSMPQPVPALTAVVELTGYLLLVAGLTTSSRREGALPASA
;
A
#
# COMPACT_ATOMS: atom_id res chain seq x y z
N MET A 1 -4.47 1.42 29.25
CA MET A 1 -5.00 2.39 28.26
C MET A 1 -3.99 3.49 27.96
N ARG A 2 -3.47 4.24 28.95
CA ARG A 2 -2.48 5.31 28.73
C ARG A 2 -1.27 4.90 27.89
N PHE A 3 -0.61 3.79 28.24
CA PHE A 3 0.57 3.30 27.49
C PHE A 3 0.32 3.06 25.99
N ARG A 4 -0.87 2.57 25.61
CA ARG A 4 -1.21 2.35 24.19
C ARG A 4 -1.41 3.64 23.42
N LEU A 5 -2.05 4.63 24.05
CA LEU A 5 -2.20 5.96 23.46
C LEU A 5 -0.84 6.60 23.24
N PHE A 6 0.08 6.49 24.20
CA PHE A 6 1.46 6.96 24.04
C PHE A 6 2.18 6.27 22.87
N LEU A 7 2.05 4.94 22.73
CA LEU A 7 2.64 4.21 21.60
C LEU A 7 2.05 4.65 20.25
N LEU A 8 0.73 4.81 20.15
CA LEU A 8 0.07 5.25 18.92
C LEU A 8 0.42 6.70 18.58
N SER A 9 0.46 7.61 19.56
CA SER A 9 0.87 9.00 19.32
C SER A 9 2.34 9.07 18.90
N ALA A 10 3.22 8.30 19.55
CA ALA A 10 4.62 8.23 19.16
C ALA A 10 4.78 7.65 17.74
N ALA A 11 4.05 6.59 17.40
CA ALA A 11 4.05 6.02 16.06
C ALA A 11 3.57 7.02 15.00
N ALA A 12 2.50 7.77 15.30
CA ALA A 12 1.98 8.82 14.42
C ALA A 12 2.98 9.96 14.23
N SER A 13 3.64 10.41 15.30
CA SER A 13 4.72 11.42 15.20
C SER A 13 5.88 10.91 14.34
N CYS A 14 6.30 9.65 14.53
CA CYS A 14 7.36 9.05 13.72
C CYS A 14 6.96 8.94 12.25
N ALA A 15 5.70 8.58 11.96
CA ALA A 15 5.17 8.57 10.60
C ALA A 15 5.21 9.97 9.97
N ALA A 16 4.80 11.01 10.71
CA ALA A 16 4.86 12.39 10.24
C ALA A 16 6.30 12.84 9.95
N PHE A 17 7.27 12.48 10.80
CA PHE A 17 8.69 12.74 10.55
C PHE A 17 9.22 12.00 9.32
N HIS A 18 8.85 10.74 9.14
CA HIS A 18 9.21 9.98 7.95
C HIS A 18 8.67 10.65 6.69
N VAL A 19 7.38 10.99 6.66
CA VAL A 19 6.73 11.68 5.54
C VAL A 19 7.43 13.01 5.23
N ALA A 20 7.73 13.81 6.26
CA ALA A 20 8.47 15.06 6.08
C ALA A 20 9.88 14.83 5.54
N GLY A 21 10.56 13.76 5.98
CA GLY A 21 11.86 13.33 5.46
C GLY A 21 11.81 12.91 4.00
N VAL A 22 10.80 12.12 3.60
CA VAL A 22 10.56 11.75 2.20
C VAL A 22 10.29 13.00 1.37
N LEU A 23 9.33 13.84 1.81
CA LEU A 23 8.93 15.06 1.11
C LEU A 23 10.11 16.00 0.83
N THR A 24 11.03 16.11 1.79
CA THR A 24 12.23 16.98 1.72
C THR A 24 13.47 16.27 1.20
N ALA A 25 13.36 15.02 0.76
CA ALA A 25 14.48 14.15 0.38
C ALA A 25 15.60 14.05 1.43
N ARG A 26 15.30 14.23 2.73
CA ARG A 26 16.27 14.17 3.83
C ARG A 26 16.29 12.77 4.46
N PRO A 27 17.36 11.98 4.28
CA PRO A 27 17.40 10.57 4.67
C PRO A 27 17.49 10.32 6.17
N ILE A 28 17.78 11.35 6.98
CA ILE A 28 17.98 11.24 8.44
C ILE A 28 16.71 10.72 9.15
N TRP A 29 15.54 10.90 8.55
CA TRP A 29 14.26 10.47 9.10
C TRP A 29 13.78 9.11 8.56
N ARG A 30 14.60 8.36 7.81
CA ARG A 30 14.19 7.06 7.28
C ARG A 30 13.97 6.01 8.38
N TYR A 31 14.76 6.05 9.46
CA TYR A 31 14.52 5.23 10.66
C TYR A 31 13.20 5.55 11.37
N ALA A 32 12.55 6.70 11.06
CA ALA A 32 11.26 7.03 11.66
C ALA A 32 10.14 6.12 11.15
N GLU A 33 10.23 5.56 9.95
CA GLU A 33 9.29 4.53 9.46
C GLU A 33 9.45 3.23 10.26
N VAL A 34 10.68 2.73 10.36
CA VAL A 34 11.03 1.54 11.15
C VAL A 34 10.56 1.71 12.59
N LEU A 35 10.81 2.87 13.19
CA LEU A 35 10.37 3.18 14.54
C LEU A 35 8.84 3.27 14.64
N SER A 36 8.17 3.88 13.66
CA SER A 36 6.70 3.94 13.61
C SER A 36 6.09 2.54 13.59
N ILE A 37 6.52 1.68 12.68
CA ILE A 37 6.04 0.30 12.57
C ILE A 37 6.42 -0.52 13.81
N GLY A 38 7.62 -0.33 14.35
CA GLY A 38 8.06 -0.97 15.60
C GLY A 38 7.17 -0.59 16.80
N LEU A 39 6.78 0.68 16.90
CA LEU A 39 5.85 1.16 17.93
C LEU A 39 4.43 0.61 17.73
N LEU A 40 3.98 0.48 16.48
CA LEU A 40 2.73 -0.20 16.14
C LEU A 40 2.76 -1.67 16.53
N LEU A 41 3.86 -2.36 16.27
CA LEU A 41 4.07 -3.76 16.66
C LEU A 41 4.05 -3.90 18.19
N ALA A 42 4.77 -3.04 18.91
CA ALA A 42 4.73 -2.98 20.37
C ALA A 42 3.29 -2.74 20.89
N CYS A 43 2.54 -1.85 20.23
CA CYS A 43 1.14 -1.59 20.57
C CYS A 43 0.26 -2.84 20.38
N ALA A 44 0.46 -3.58 19.29
CA ALA A 44 -0.24 -4.84 19.02
C ALA A 44 0.07 -5.91 20.10
N LEU A 45 1.34 -6.07 20.48
CA LEU A 45 1.79 -7.05 21.48
C LEU A 45 1.25 -6.76 22.88
N VAL A 46 1.20 -5.49 23.28
CA VAL A 46 0.67 -5.05 24.60
C VAL A 46 -0.88 -5.05 24.61
N SER A 47 -1.51 -5.25 23.46
CA SER A 47 -2.97 -5.22 23.35
C SER A 47 -3.62 -6.55 23.73
N ARG A 48 -4.48 -6.54 24.75
CA ARG A 48 -5.10 -7.75 25.33
C ARG A 48 -6.20 -8.42 24.48
N SER A 49 -6.27 -8.21 23.16
CA SER A 49 -7.30 -8.89 22.33
C SER A 49 -6.86 -10.32 21.96
N PRO A 50 -7.45 -11.40 22.50
CA PRO A 50 -6.96 -12.76 22.29
C PRO A 50 -7.14 -13.27 20.86
N SER A 51 -8.18 -12.82 20.13
CA SER A 51 -8.50 -13.36 18.80
C SER A 51 -7.63 -12.82 17.64
N SER A 52 -6.95 -11.68 17.83
CA SER A 52 -6.26 -10.96 16.74
C SER A 52 -4.79 -10.63 17.03
N ARG A 53 -4.27 -10.97 18.21
CA ARG A 53 -2.92 -10.58 18.65
C ARG A 53 -1.82 -11.11 17.73
N TRP A 54 -1.90 -12.39 17.38
CA TRP A 54 -0.90 -13.03 16.53
C TRP A 54 -0.99 -12.55 15.09
N ALA A 55 -2.19 -12.48 14.50
CA ALA A 55 -2.36 -12.03 13.12
C ALA A 55 -1.86 -10.59 12.92
N LEU A 56 -2.20 -9.67 13.84
CA LEU A 56 -1.74 -8.29 13.77
C LEU A 56 -0.23 -8.19 14.01
N GLY A 57 0.31 -8.92 14.98
CA GLY A 57 1.73 -8.97 15.25
C GLY A 57 2.53 -9.52 14.06
N THR A 58 2.08 -10.62 13.46
CA THR A 58 2.70 -11.21 12.26
C THR A 58 2.64 -10.26 11.08
N ALA A 59 1.49 -9.63 10.82
CA ALA A 59 1.34 -8.66 9.74
C ALA A 59 2.34 -7.49 9.91
N LEU A 60 2.43 -6.91 11.10
CA LEU A 60 3.36 -5.81 11.38
C LEU A 60 4.83 -6.24 11.39
N ALA A 61 5.13 -7.48 11.81
CA ALA A 61 6.49 -8.00 11.75
C ALA A 61 6.99 -8.12 10.30
N VAL A 62 6.13 -8.56 9.37
CA VAL A 62 6.46 -8.60 7.95
C VAL A 62 6.76 -7.20 7.40
N VAL A 63 5.89 -6.22 7.68
CA VAL A 63 6.10 -4.82 7.25
C VAL A 63 7.36 -4.23 7.90
N LEU A 64 7.65 -4.55 9.16
CA LEU A 64 8.84 -4.09 9.85
C LEU A 64 10.13 -4.65 9.22
N VAL A 65 10.14 -5.95 8.90
CA VAL A 65 11.28 -6.60 8.24
C VAL A 65 11.53 -5.95 6.88
N ASP A 66 10.48 -5.65 6.13
CA ASP A 66 10.62 -4.94 4.86
C ASP A 66 11.17 -3.53 5.05
N ALA A 67 10.60 -2.73 5.96
CA ALA A 67 11.07 -1.37 6.24
C ALA A 67 12.55 -1.33 6.67
N VAL A 68 13.01 -2.33 7.44
CA VAL A 68 14.44 -2.47 7.80
C VAL A 68 15.27 -2.80 6.56
N ARG A 69 14.80 -3.70 5.70
CA ARG A 69 15.51 -4.10 4.47
C ARG A 69 15.62 -2.97 3.45
N THR A 70 14.59 -2.12 3.35
CA THR A 70 14.52 -1.01 2.40
C THR A 70 15.14 0.29 2.94
N THR A 71 15.58 0.29 4.20
CA THR A 71 16.36 1.40 4.76
C THR A 71 17.72 1.47 4.03
N PRO A 72 18.05 2.61 3.39
CA PRO A 72 19.29 2.73 2.63
C PRO A 72 20.52 2.78 3.56
N VAL A 73 21.65 2.34 3.03
CA VAL A 73 22.97 2.40 3.70
C VAL A 73 23.44 3.86 3.82
N PRO A 74 24.26 4.26 4.82
CA PRO A 74 24.78 5.63 4.94
C PRO A 74 25.58 6.15 3.72
N PRO A 75 25.75 7.48 3.60
CA PRO A 75 26.04 8.20 2.35
C PRO A 75 27.53 8.25 1.93
N ASP A 76 28.37 7.29 2.31
CA ASP A 76 29.79 7.27 1.87
C ASP A 76 29.97 6.92 0.38
N ARG A 77 28.88 6.86 -0.40
CA ARG A 77 28.91 6.71 -1.86
C ARG A 77 28.10 7.82 -2.52
N SER A 78 28.72 8.47 -3.50
CA SER A 78 28.26 9.60 -4.31
C SER A 78 27.00 9.37 -5.16
N ASP A 79 26.35 8.21 -5.06
CA ASP A 79 25.16 7.84 -5.83
C ASP A 79 23.86 7.94 -5.00
N TYR A 80 23.85 8.79 -3.98
CA TYR A 80 22.78 8.88 -2.99
C TYR A 80 21.60 9.75 -3.44
N GLY A 81 20.90 9.33 -4.48
CA GLY A 81 19.50 9.68 -4.68
C GLY A 81 18.62 8.65 -3.99
N TRP A 82 17.45 9.04 -3.46
CA TRP A 82 16.31 8.11 -3.56
C TRP A 82 16.30 7.67 -5.01
N MET A 83 16.49 6.38 -5.30
CA MET A 83 16.57 5.89 -6.68
C MET A 83 15.29 6.31 -7.40
N ALA A 84 15.36 7.45 -8.09
CA ALA A 84 14.49 7.71 -9.21
C ALA A 84 14.95 6.66 -10.20
N PHE A 85 14.19 5.56 -10.25
CA PHE A 85 14.46 4.46 -11.15
C PHE A 85 14.72 5.04 -12.54
N GLY A 86 15.99 5.03 -12.95
CA GLY A 86 16.37 5.41 -14.29
C GLY A 86 15.91 4.30 -15.25
N PRO A 87 15.59 4.63 -16.51
CA PRO A 87 15.24 3.63 -17.50
C PRO A 87 16.41 2.64 -17.66
N GLY A 88 16.24 1.44 -17.13
CA GLY A 88 17.14 0.31 -17.33
C GLY A 88 16.87 -0.40 -18.66
N PRO A 89 17.72 -1.38 -19.04
CA PRO A 89 17.45 -2.24 -20.20
C PRO A 89 16.08 -2.91 -20.07
N GLN A 90 15.41 -3.15 -21.20
CA GLN A 90 14.00 -3.52 -21.25
C GLN A 90 13.67 -4.74 -20.36
N PRO A 91 12.93 -4.59 -19.23
CA PRO A 91 12.44 -5.72 -18.46
C PRO A 91 11.52 -6.63 -19.28
N GLU A 92 11.87 -7.91 -19.33
CA GLU A 92 10.99 -8.99 -19.78
C GLU A 92 9.79 -9.12 -18.81
N ALA A 93 8.66 -9.65 -19.26
CA ALA A 93 7.45 -9.86 -18.44
C ALA A 93 7.68 -10.45 -17.02
N PRO A 94 8.56 -11.45 -16.79
CA PRO A 94 8.87 -11.93 -15.43
C PRO A 94 9.47 -10.84 -14.53
N SER A 95 10.35 -10.00 -15.05
CA SER A 95 10.99 -8.93 -14.26
C SER A 95 10.02 -7.81 -13.86
N ALA A 96 8.98 -7.57 -14.67
CA ALA A 96 7.91 -6.63 -14.32
C ALA A 96 7.05 -7.14 -13.14
N LEU A 97 6.76 -8.45 -13.11
CA LEU A 97 6.07 -9.09 -11.98
C LEU A 97 6.93 -9.06 -10.71
N GLU A 98 8.21 -9.43 -10.82
CA GLU A 98 9.15 -9.42 -9.70
C GLU A 98 9.28 -8.01 -9.10
N PHE A 99 9.38 -7.00 -9.95
CA PHE A 99 9.40 -5.61 -9.51
C PHE A 99 8.11 -5.23 -8.78
N ALA A 100 6.94 -5.50 -9.38
CA ALA A 100 5.65 -5.18 -8.78
C ALA A 100 5.44 -5.91 -7.45
N LEU A 101 5.84 -7.18 -7.35
CA LEU A 101 5.85 -7.93 -6.11
C LEU A 101 6.79 -7.31 -5.09
N SER A 102 8.01 -6.94 -5.48
CA SER A 102 8.98 -6.30 -4.57
C SER A 102 8.43 -5.02 -3.94
N LEU A 103 7.55 -4.31 -4.65
CA LEU A 103 6.93 -3.07 -4.20
C LEU A 103 5.76 -3.28 -3.24
N CYS A 104 4.98 -4.36 -3.40
CA CYS A 104 3.72 -4.54 -2.65
C CYS A 104 3.67 -5.78 -1.75
N TRP A 105 4.68 -6.67 -1.80
CA TRP A 105 4.67 -7.92 -1.03
C TRP A 105 4.46 -7.74 0.48
N PRO A 106 4.98 -6.69 1.17
CA PRO A 106 4.81 -6.57 2.62
C PRO A 106 3.36 -6.24 2.97
N SER A 107 2.80 -5.23 2.31
CA SER A 107 1.42 -4.79 2.51
C SER A 107 0.43 -5.88 2.09
N LEU A 108 0.70 -6.57 0.97
CA LEU A 108 -0.12 -7.70 0.50
C LEU A 108 -0.11 -8.85 1.51
N THR A 109 1.07 -9.24 1.99
CA THR A 109 1.20 -10.32 2.99
C THR A 109 0.50 -9.95 4.30
N ALA A 110 0.69 -8.71 4.78
CA ALA A 110 0.03 -8.20 5.98
C ALA A 110 -1.50 -8.24 5.85
N VAL A 111 -2.04 -7.76 4.72
CA VAL A 111 -3.48 -7.78 4.44
C VAL A 111 -4.01 -9.22 4.35
N LEU A 112 -3.30 -10.13 3.68
CA LEU A 112 -3.71 -11.53 3.57
C LEU A 112 -3.73 -12.25 4.93
N VAL A 113 -2.71 -12.04 5.77
CA VAL A 113 -2.65 -12.59 7.13
C VAL A 113 -3.85 -12.13 7.95
N LEU A 114 -4.14 -10.82 7.91
CA LEU A 114 -5.30 -10.26 8.59
C LEU A 114 -6.62 -10.79 8.00
N LEU A 115 -6.74 -10.87 6.67
CA LEU A 115 -7.95 -11.36 6.01
C LEU A 115 -8.24 -12.82 6.40
N VAL A 116 -7.23 -13.68 6.42
CA VAL A 116 -7.37 -15.09 6.85
C VAL A 116 -7.81 -15.17 8.31
N ALA A 117 -7.25 -14.35 9.18
CA ALA A 117 -7.63 -14.31 10.60
C ALA A 117 -9.10 -13.88 10.79
N TRP A 118 -9.56 -12.89 10.04
CA TRP A 118 -10.90 -12.31 10.17
C TRP A 118 -11.98 -13.03 9.35
N ARG A 119 -11.60 -13.80 8.32
CA ARG A 119 -12.54 -14.67 7.58
C ARG A 119 -13.13 -15.77 8.46
N ARG A 120 -12.38 -16.26 9.46
CA ARG A 120 -12.83 -17.32 10.37
C ARG A 120 -14.02 -16.91 11.25
N GLY A 121 -14.26 -15.61 11.45
CA GLY A 121 -15.39 -15.08 12.22
C GLY A 121 -16.72 -15.00 11.47
N GLY A 122 -16.75 -15.35 10.18
CA GLY A 122 -17.94 -15.27 9.32
C GLY A 122 -18.08 -13.94 8.58
N TRP A 123 -18.75 -13.97 7.42
CA TRP A 123 -19.01 -12.78 6.60
C TRP A 123 -20.48 -12.35 6.74
N GLN A 124 -20.71 -11.11 7.16
CA GLN A 124 -22.05 -10.52 7.13
C GLN A 124 -22.35 -9.97 5.73
N ARG A 125 -23.43 -10.43 5.11
CA ARG A 125 -23.83 -10.04 3.73
C ARG A 125 -23.97 -8.52 3.54
N ARG A 126 -24.32 -7.76 4.59
CA ARG A 126 -24.61 -6.32 4.49
C ARG A 126 -23.39 -5.45 4.19
N THR A 127 -22.17 -5.91 4.47
CA THR A 127 -20.94 -5.12 4.25
C THR A 127 -20.20 -5.47 2.96
N VAL A 128 -20.74 -6.38 2.15
CA VAL A 128 -20.12 -6.86 0.91
C VAL A 128 -20.35 -5.89 -0.25
N ALA A 129 -21.49 -5.21 -0.30
CA ALA A 129 -21.85 -4.29 -1.39
C ALA A 129 -20.80 -3.19 -1.66
N PRO A 130 -20.34 -2.40 -0.68
CA PRO A 130 -19.33 -1.37 -0.93
C PRO A 130 -17.98 -1.96 -1.37
N GLY A 131 -17.61 -3.13 -0.83
CA GLY A 131 -16.38 -3.84 -1.23
C GLY A 131 -16.43 -4.30 -2.70
N VAL A 132 -17.58 -4.79 -3.16
CA VAL A 132 -17.79 -5.19 -4.56
C VAL A 132 -17.70 -3.99 -5.50
N VAL A 133 -18.34 -2.86 -5.14
CA VAL A 133 -18.24 -1.62 -5.92
C VAL A 133 -16.80 -1.13 -5.99
N GLY A 134 -16.10 -1.10 -4.85
CA GLY A 134 -14.68 -0.74 -4.81
C GLY A 134 -13.81 -1.67 -5.67
N ALA A 135 -14.05 -2.98 -5.62
CA ALA A 135 -13.28 -3.95 -6.39
C ALA A 135 -13.54 -3.79 -7.89
N ALA A 136 -14.80 -3.56 -8.28
CA ALA A 136 -15.16 -3.26 -9.66
C ALA A 136 -14.47 -1.97 -10.16
N LEU A 137 -14.35 -0.93 -9.34
CA LEU A 137 -13.62 0.29 -9.69
C LEU A 137 -12.12 0.03 -9.87
N ILE A 138 -11.48 -0.73 -8.97
CA ILE A 138 -10.05 -1.06 -9.08
C ILE A 138 -9.78 -1.94 -10.31
N ILE A 139 -10.59 -2.97 -10.54
CA ILE A 139 -10.48 -3.85 -11.71
C ILE A 139 -10.76 -3.07 -13.00
N GLY A 140 -11.77 -2.20 -12.99
CA GLY A 140 -12.10 -1.32 -14.09
C GLY A 140 -10.95 -0.39 -14.44
N TYR A 141 -10.32 0.23 -13.42
CA TYR A 141 -9.13 1.06 -13.61
C TYR A 141 -7.98 0.28 -14.25
N ALA A 142 -7.63 -0.87 -13.70
CA ALA A 142 -6.59 -1.75 -14.25
C ALA A 142 -6.87 -2.11 -15.72
N THR A 143 -8.12 -2.48 -16.04
CA THR A 143 -8.54 -2.84 -17.40
C THR A 143 -8.41 -1.66 -18.35
N VAL A 144 -8.88 -0.47 -17.97
CA VAL A 144 -8.78 0.76 -18.78
C VAL A 144 -7.32 1.11 -19.05
N ARG A 145 -6.43 0.99 -18.06
CA ARG A 145 -5.00 1.26 -18.22
C ARG A 145 -4.35 0.28 -19.21
N ILE A 146 -4.57 -1.02 -19.03
CA ILE A 146 -4.03 -2.06 -19.94
C ILE A 146 -4.53 -1.85 -21.38
N VAL A 147 -5.84 -1.62 -21.55
CA VAL A 147 -6.45 -1.42 -22.88
C VAL A 147 -5.94 -0.14 -23.54
N SER A 148 -5.85 0.96 -22.79
CA SER A 148 -5.31 2.23 -23.29
C SER A 148 -3.87 2.09 -23.78
N ILE A 149 -3.01 1.48 -22.96
CA ILE A 149 -1.60 1.24 -23.31
C ILE A 149 -1.51 0.38 -24.57
N ARG A 150 -2.30 -0.71 -24.64
CA ARG A 150 -2.35 -1.55 -25.84
C ARG A 150 -2.73 -0.74 -27.08
N HIS A 151 -3.75 0.12 -26.99
CA HIS A 151 -4.15 0.96 -28.12
C HIS A 151 -3.05 1.95 -28.54
N ALA A 152 -2.39 2.59 -27.57
CA ALA A 152 -1.30 3.52 -27.85
C ALA A 152 -0.11 2.83 -28.54
N VAL A 153 0.26 1.62 -28.06
CA VAL A 153 1.34 0.81 -28.65
C VAL A 153 0.98 0.33 -30.06
N VAL A 154 -0.28 -0.04 -30.31
CA VAL A 154 -0.72 -0.41 -31.68
C VAL A 154 -0.69 0.78 -32.63
N ALA A 155 -1.06 1.98 -32.14
CA ALA A 155 -1.04 3.20 -32.94
C ALA A 155 0.40 3.66 -33.27
N GLU A 156 1.33 3.46 -32.33
CA GLU A 156 2.74 3.82 -32.49
C GLU A 156 3.65 2.65 -32.07
N PRO A 157 3.84 1.65 -32.96
CA PRO A 157 4.64 0.48 -32.62
C PRO A 157 6.09 0.86 -32.35
N PRO A 158 6.76 0.20 -31.39
CA PRO A 158 8.11 0.53 -30.99
C PRO A 158 9.07 0.43 -32.18
N ARG A 159 9.67 1.57 -32.56
CA ARG A 159 10.65 1.63 -33.66
C ARG A 159 11.99 1.08 -33.16
N GLY A 160 12.30 -0.16 -33.53
CA GLY A 160 13.65 -0.72 -33.39
C GLY A 160 13.87 -1.68 -32.21
N ALA A 161 12.85 -2.03 -31.45
CA ALA A 161 12.91 -3.14 -30.50
C ALA A 161 12.02 -4.26 -31.03
N GLY A 162 12.54 -5.48 -31.16
CA GLY A 162 11.78 -6.65 -31.61
C GLY A 162 10.67 -7.11 -30.66
N THR A 163 10.25 -6.25 -29.73
CA THR A 163 9.22 -6.48 -28.73
C THR A 163 7.85 -6.42 -29.40
N ASP A 164 7.16 -7.56 -29.46
CA ASP A 164 5.80 -7.63 -29.98
C ASP A 164 4.83 -6.90 -29.02
N VAL A 165 3.77 -6.31 -29.57
CA VAL A 165 2.66 -5.70 -28.82
C VAL A 165 2.12 -6.69 -27.77
N ALA A 166 2.08 -7.97 -28.10
CA ALA A 166 1.66 -9.03 -27.19
C ALA A 166 2.59 -9.16 -25.98
N GLU A 167 3.90 -9.07 -26.16
CA GLU A 167 4.90 -9.16 -25.10
C GLU A 167 4.79 -7.96 -24.15
N LEU A 168 4.67 -6.74 -24.69
CA LEU A 168 4.52 -5.53 -23.89
C LEU A 168 3.20 -5.53 -23.11
N THR A 169 2.09 -5.93 -23.75
CA THR A 169 0.79 -6.07 -23.07
C THR A 169 0.86 -7.09 -21.94
N THR A 170 1.61 -8.18 -22.15
CA THR A 170 1.84 -9.20 -21.12
C THR A 170 2.65 -8.64 -19.96
N ALA A 171 3.74 -7.92 -20.22
CA ALA A 171 4.56 -7.28 -19.19
C ALA A 171 3.75 -6.28 -18.33
N VAL A 172 2.94 -5.43 -18.97
CA VAL A 172 2.05 -4.49 -18.27
C VAL A 172 1.00 -5.23 -17.44
N SER A 173 0.38 -6.28 -17.98
CA SER A 173 -0.60 -7.09 -17.26
C SER A 173 0.01 -7.75 -16.02
N MET A 174 1.24 -8.25 -16.15
CA MET A 174 2.00 -8.85 -15.06
C MET A 174 2.42 -7.82 -14.00
N ALA A 175 2.79 -6.61 -14.41
CA ALA A 175 3.11 -5.51 -13.50
C ALA A 175 1.91 -5.05 -12.65
N VAL A 176 0.71 -5.10 -13.20
CA VAL A 176 -0.53 -4.66 -12.53
C VAL A 176 -1.06 -5.71 -11.55
N LEU A 177 -0.72 -6.99 -11.74
CA LEU A 177 -1.31 -8.10 -11.00
C LEU A 177 -1.07 -8.01 -9.47
N PRO A 178 0.16 -7.75 -8.96
CA PRO A 178 0.40 -7.64 -7.52
C PRO A 178 -0.36 -6.49 -6.83
N PRO A 179 -0.33 -5.24 -7.31
CA PRO A 179 -1.13 -4.18 -6.71
C PRO A 179 -2.64 -4.41 -6.86
N LEU A 180 -3.09 -5.04 -7.95
CA LEU A 180 -4.51 -5.45 -8.09
C LEU A 180 -4.92 -6.45 -6.99
N ALA A 181 -4.09 -7.46 -6.75
CA ALA A 181 -4.31 -8.42 -5.68
C ALA A 181 -4.36 -7.74 -4.31
N LEU A 182 -3.45 -6.78 -4.04
CA LEU A 182 -3.46 -5.97 -2.82
C LEU A 182 -4.78 -5.21 -2.67
N GLY A 183 -5.23 -4.50 -3.72
CA GLY A 183 -6.46 -3.72 -3.69
C GLY A 183 -7.69 -4.57 -3.37
N ILE A 184 -7.83 -5.72 -4.03
CA ILE A 184 -8.95 -6.65 -3.82
C ILE A 184 -8.89 -7.25 -2.41
N ALA A 185 -7.72 -7.72 -1.97
CA ALA A 185 -7.55 -8.32 -0.65
C ALA A 185 -7.83 -7.28 0.47
N ALA A 186 -7.42 -6.03 0.27
CA ALA A 186 -7.63 -4.95 1.22
C ALA A 186 -9.11 -4.55 1.31
N LEU A 187 -9.86 -4.54 0.21
CA LEU A 187 -11.32 -4.34 0.22
C LEU A 187 -12.07 -5.50 0.87
N ALA A 188 -11.62 -6.74 0.64
CA ALA A 188 -12.18 -7.90 1.32
C ALA A 188 -11.95 -7.80 2.84
N LEU A 189 -10.75 -7.38 3.25
CA LEU A 189 -10.42 -7.13 4.66
C LEU A 189 -11.27 -5.99 5.23
N ALA A 190 -11.40 -4.87 4.52
CA ALA A 190 -12.25 -3.75 4.93
C ALA A 190 -13.70 -4.20 5.16
N SER A 191 -14.27 -4.94 4.20
CA SER A 191 -15.64 -5.46 4.27
C SER A 191 -15.83 -6.41 5.46
N ALA A 192 -14.85 -7.28 5.71
CA ALA A 192 -14.83 -8.17 6.87
C ALA A 192 -14.77 -7.38 8.18
N LEU A 193 -13.88 -6.40 8.29
CA LEU A 193 -13.72 -5.56 9.49
C LEU A 193 -14.97 -4.71 9.75
N ALA A 194 -15.57 -4.13 8.72
CA ALA A 194 -16.85 -3.41 8.83
C ALA A 194 -17.97 -4.32 9.33
N GLY A 195 -18.05 -5.57 8.84
CA GLY A 195 -19.03 -6.57 9.29
C GLY A 195 -18.85 -6.95 10.76
N HIS A 196 -17.66 -6.78 11.32
CA HIS A 196 -17.37 -6.97 12.75
C HIS A 196 -17.47 -5.66 13.56
N GLY A 197 -18.01 -4.58 12.98
CA GLY A 197 -18.16 -3.27 13.63
C GLY A 197 -16.84 -2.51 13.84
N ARG A 198 -15.75 -2.92 13.19
CA ARG A 198 -14.41 -2.33 13.32
C ARG A 198 -14.18 -1.23 12.28
N TRP A 199 -15.00 -0.18 12.32
CA TRP A 199 -15.01 0.90 11.33
C TRP A 199 -13.64 1.58 11.15
N LEU A 200 -12.91 1.82 12.24
CA LEU A 200 -11.58 2.43 12.16
C LEU A 200 -10.59 1.53 11.41
N ALA A 201 -10.58 0.23 11.72
CA ALA A 201 -9.72 -0.73 11.04
C ALA A 201 -10.13 -0.93 9.58
N SER A 202 -11.45 -0.95 9.30
CA SER A 202 -11.99 -0.98 7.95
C SER A 202 -11.53 0.23 7.14
N SER A 203 -11.48 1.41 7.75
CA SER A 203 -10.98 2.63 7.10
C SER A 203 -9.50 2.50 6.75
N GLY A 204 -8.68 1.95 7.66
CA GLY A 204 -7.28 1.65 7.38
C GLY A 204 -7.09 0.66 6.23
N ALA A 205 -7.86 -0.43 6.20
CA ALA A 205 -7.84 -1.36 5.08
C ALA A 205 -8.31 -0.72 3.76
N THR A 206 -9.26 0.21 3.81
CA THR A 206 -9.72 0.96 2.63
C THR A 206 -8.62 1.88 2.11
N LEU A 207 -7.84 2.54 2.98
CA LEU A 207 -6.67 3.33 2.56
C LEU A 207 -5.62 2.45 1.87
N LEU A 208 -5.34 1.25 2.39
CA LEU A 208 -4.45 0.30 1.72
C LEU A 208 -5.01 -0.18 0.37
N ALA A 209 -6.33 -0.29 0.22
CA ALA A 209 -6.94 -0.59 -1.07
C ALA A 209 -6.76 0.56 -2.07
N LEU A 210 -6.91 1.80 -1.62
CA LEU A 210 -6.68 2.99 -2.45
C LEU A 210 -5.21 3.12 -2.86
N LEU A 211 -4.28 2.68 -2.01
CA LEU A 211 -2.85 2.61 -2.32
C LEU A 211 -2.54 1.71 -3.52
N ALA A 212 -3.40 0.73 -3.83
CA ALA A 212 -3.20 -0.13 -4.99
C ALA A 212 -3.17 0.65 -6.32
N LEU A 213 -3.99 1.69 -6.47
CA LEU A 213 -4.11 2.47 -7.71
C LEU A 213 -2.79 3.15 -8.12
N PRO A 214 -2.15 3.94 -7.25
CA PRO A 214 -0.86 4.54 -7.58
C PRO A 214 0.30 3.53 -7.63
N LEU A 215 0.20 2.42 -6.91
CA LEU A 215 1.15 1.31 -7.06
C LEU A 215 1.04 0.70 -8.47
N MET A 216 -0.17 0.53 -9.01
CA MET A 216 -0.36 0.10 -10.41
C MET A 216 0.34 1.07 -11.37
N ASP A 217 0.14 2.38 -11.22
CA ASP A 217 0.77 3.36 -12.11
C ASP A 217 2.29 3.38 -11.98
N THR A 218 2.81 3.18 -10.76
CA THR A 218 4.25 3.04 -10.53
C THR A 218 4.80 1.79 -11.20
N CYS A 219 4.13 0.64 -11.06
CA CYS A 219 4.53 -0.62 -11.69
C CYS A 219 4.44 -0.55 -13.22
N ILE A 220 3.40 0.11 -13.76
CA ILE A 220 3.25 0.36 -15.19
C ILE A 220 4.39 1.26 -15.69
N GLY A 221 4.68 2.36 -14.99
CA GLY A 221 5.72 3.32 -15.39
C GLY A 221 7.14 2.73 -15.43
N MET A 222 7.34 1.56 -14.83
CA MET A 222 8.59 0.81 -14.86
C MET A 222 8.72 -0.14 -16.05
N VAL A 223 7.63 -0.40 -16.77
CA VAL A 223 7.66 -1.11 -18.04
C VAL A 223 8.09 -0.12 -19.13
N PRO A 224 9.17 -0.38 -19.88
CA PRO A 224 9.58 0.47 -20.99
C PRO A 224 8.49 0.47 -22.04
N MET A 225 7.91 1.64 -22.24
CA MET A 225 6.89 1.88 -23.24
C MET A 225 7.30 3.10 -24.07
N PRO A 226 6.80 3.23 -25.32
CA PRO A 226 6.86 4.50 -26.04
C PRO A 226 6.34 5.63 -25.14
N LEU A 227 6.99 6.80 -25.19
CA LEU A 227 6.67 7.96 -24.34
C LEU A 227 5.18 8.34 -24.39
N SER A 228 4.53 8.15 -25.54
CA SER A 228 3.11 8.40 -25.80
C SER A 228 2.15 7.40 -25.14
N ALA A 229 2.61 6.19 -24.78
CA ALA A 229 1.74 5.13 -24.26
C ALA A 229 1.55 5.16 -22.73
N GLY A 230 2.46 5.80 -21.98
CA GLY A 230 2.45 5.79 -20.51
C GLY A 230 1.60 6.89 -19.85
N SER A 231 1.50 8.07 -20.48
CA SER A 231 1.08 9.32 -19.81
C SER A 231 -0.38 9.71 -19.97
N ASP A 232 -1.05 9.30 -21.05
CA ASP A 232 -2.28 9.99 -21.50
C ASP A 232 -3.56 9.58 -20.74
N THR A 233 -3.54 8.46 -20.00
CA THR A 233 -4.74 7.96 -19.31
C THR A 233 -4.57 7.65 -17.83
N ALA A 234 -3.47 8.07 -17.19
CA ALA A 234 -3.34 7.87 -15.75
C ALA A 234 -4.22 8.89 -15.03
N VAL A 235 -5.27 8.41 -14.37
CA VAL A 235 -6.18 9.27 -13.61
C VAL A 235 -5.52 9.70 -12.31
N PHE A 236 -4.69 8.83 -11.72
CA PHE A 236 -3.81 9.16 -10.61
C PHE A 236 -2.46 9.62 -11.18
N ALA A 237 -2.49 10.74 -11.88
CA ALA A 237 -1.28 11.42 -12.38
C ALA A 237 -0.47 12.03 -11.23
N TRP A 238 -0.12 11.24 -10.22
CA TRP A 238 0.75 11.70 -9.15
C TRP A 238 2.09 12.17 -9.73
N TYR A 239 2.57 11.56 -10.81
CA TYR A 239 3.71 12.07 -11.58
C TYR A 239 3.52 13.48 -12.15
N ALA A 240 2.28 13.96 -12.33
CA ALA A 240 2.00 15.34 -12.72
C ALA A 240 2.15 16.33 -11.56
N ILE A 241 2.21 15.85 -10.30
CA ILE A 241 2.63 16.69 -9.18
C ILE A 241 4.12 16.99 -9.36
N THR A 242 4.39 18.15 -9.93
CA THR A 242 5.74 18.57 -10.30
C THR A 242 6.59 18.73 -9.03
N PRO A 243 7.73 18.01 -8.92
CA PRO A 243 8.69 18.24 -7.86
C PRO A 243 9.11 19.70 -7.80
N THR A 244 9.23 20.26 -6.59
CA THR A 244 9.78 21.60 -6.37
C THR A 244 11.06 21.53 -5.55
N LEU A 245 11.84 22.61 -5.54
CA LEU A 245 13.06 22.68 -4.71
C LEU A 245 12.76 22.43 -3.22
N SER A 246 11.57 22.81 -2.75
CA SER A 246 11.13 22.60 -1.36
C SER A 246 10.48 21.24 -1.12
N MET A 247 9.93 20.61 -2.17
CA MET A 247 9.25 19.32 -2.12
C MET A 247 9.75 18.44 -3.28
N PRO A 248 10.98 17.93 -3.20
CA PRO A 248 11.57 17.12 -4.26
C PRO A 248 10.84 15.80 -4.50
N GLN A 249 10.11 15.27 -3.51
CA GLN A 249 9.44 13.96 -3.63
C GLN A 249 8.00 13.96 -3.09
N PRO A 250 7.07 14.68 -3.75
CA PRO A 250 5.70 14.78 -3.28
C PRO A 250 4.92 13.46 -3.42
N VAL A 251 5.16 12.71 -4.49
CA VAL A 251 4.46 11.43 -4.76
C VAL A 251 4.86 10.33 -3.77
N PRO A 252 6.15 10.06 -3.54
CA PRO A 252 6.55 9.10 -2.50
C PRO A 252 6.05 9.51 -1.12
N ALA A 253 6.04 10.82 -0.80
CA ALA A 253 5.54 11.30 0.48
C ALA A 253 4.03 11.03 0.65
N LEU A 254 3.21 11.28 -0.38
CA LEU A 254 1.77 10.97 -0.35
C LEU A 254 1.51 9.46 -0.19
N THR A 255 2.28 8.64 -0.90
CA THR A 255 2.21 7.17 -0.80
C THR A 255 2.49 6.73 0.64
N ALA A 256 3.58 7.23 1.24
CA ALA A 256 3.94 6.96 2.62
C ALA A 256 2.88 7.45 3.63
N VAL A 257 2.28 8.62 3.40
CA VAL A 257 1.16 9.12 4.23
C VAL A 257 -0.01 8.15 4.21
N VAL A 258 -0.47 7.74 3.03
CA VAL A 258 -1.63 6.85 2.88
C VAL A 258 -1.35 5.50 3.52
N GLU A 259 -0.18 4.93 3.27
CA GLU A 259 0.23 3.63 3.81
C GLU A 259 0.33 3.64 5.34
N LEU A 260 1.11 4.57 5.91
CA LEU A 260 1.31 4.65 7.36
C LEU A 260 0.02 5.00 8.10
N THR A 261 -0.83 5.86 7.51
CA THR A 261 -2.18 6.13 8.04
C THR A 261 -3.03 4.87 8.00
N GLY A 262 -2.96 4.09 6.92
CA GLY A 262 -3.62 2.79 6.80
C GLY A 262 -3.26 1.85 7.95
N TYR A 263 -1.96 1.68 8.22
CA TYR A 263 -1.47 0.85 9.34
C TYR A 263 -1.87 1.40 10.71
N LEU A 264 -1.76 2.72 10.93
CA LEU A 264 -2.18 3.37 12.17
C LEU A 264 -3.66 3.09 12.47
N LEU A 265 -4.54 3.28 11.48
CA LEU A 265 -5.98 3.06 11.63
C LEU A 265 -6.32 1.58 11.85
N LEU A 266 -5.64 0.67 11.14
CA LEU A 266 -5.75 -0.78 11.36
C LEU A 266 -5.40 -1.14 12.80
N VAL A 267 -4.22 -0.73 13.27
CA VAL A 267 -3.75 -1.05 14.63
C VAL A 267 -4.65 -0.41 15.67
N ALA A 268 -4.99 0.87 15.52
CA ALA A 268 -5.90 1.55 16.44
C ALA A 268 -7.26 0.86 16.49
N GLY A 269 -7.86 0.51 15.35
CA GLY A 269 -9.19 -0.11 15.30
C GLY A 269 -9.23 -1.55 15.81
N LEU A 270 -8.14 -2.30 15.65
CA LEU A 270 -8.02 -3.69 16.11
C LEU A 270 -7.64 -3.79 17.60
N THR A 271 -6.96 -2.78 18.14
CA THR A 271 -6.51 -2.76 19.54
C THR A 271 -7.47 -2.02 20.49
N THR A 272 -8.38 -1.21 19.96
CA THR A 272 -9.47 -0.57 20.71
C THR A 272 -10.65 -1.53 20.85
N SER A 273 -10.68 -2.30 21.93
CA SER A 273 -11.87 -3.09 22.28
C SER A 273 -12.97 -2.15 22.78
N SER A 274 -14.12 -2.14 22.10
CA SER A 274 -15.33 -1.45 22.56
C SER A 274 -15.77 -2.00 23.91
N ARG A 275 -15.66 -1.15 24.93
CA ARG A 275 -16.39 -1.21 26.19
C ARG A 275 -17.89 -1.01 25.89
N ARG A 276 -18.56 -2.00 25.28
CA ARG A 276 -20.00 -1.97 25.01
C ARG A 276 -20.68 -3.28 25.41
N GLU A 277 -20.28 -3.81 26.56
CA GLU A 277 -20.87 -5.00 27.19
C GLU A 277 -21.13 -4.78 28.70
N GLY A 278 -21.19 -3.52 29.14
CA GLY A 278 -21.29 -3.14 30.56
C GLY A 278 -22.37 -2.12 30.89
N ALA A 279 -23.42 -2.04 30.08
CA ALA A 279 -24.62 -1.27 30.42
C ALA A 279 -25.86 -2.12 30.11
N LEU A 280 -25.98 -3.25 30.81
CA LEU A 280 -27.30 -3.75 31.13
C LEU A 280 -27.81 -2.88 32.30
N PRO A 281 -28.97 -2.21 32.18
CA PRO A 281 -29.58 -1.60 33.35
C PRO A 281 -29.92 -2.70 34.35
N ALA A 282 -29.36 -2.57 35.55
CA ALA A 282 -29.91 -3.25 36.71
C ALA A 282 -31.29 -2.64 36.98
N SER A 283 -32.35 -3.39 36.66
CA SER A 283 -33.73 -3.15 37.09
C SER A 283 -34.53 -4.42 36.82
N ALA A 284 -35.31 -4.99 37.73
CA ALA A 284 -35.50 -4.87 39.16
C ALA A 284 -36.17 -6.20 39.58
#